data_AF-A0A7X8JN18-F1
#
_entry.id   AF-A0A7X8JN18-F1
#
_cell.length_a   1.000
_cell.length_b   1.000
_cell.length_c   1.000
_cell.angle_alpha   90.00
_cell.angle_beta   90.00
_cell.angle_gamma   90.00
#
_symmetry.space_group_name_H-M   'P 1'
#
loop_
_entity.id
_entity.type
_entity.pdbx_description
1 polymer ?
#
loop_
_entity_poly.entity_id
_entity_poly.type
_entity_poly.pdbx_seq_one_letter_code
_entity_poly.pdbx_strand_id
1 'polypeptide(L)' 'METPQNQKQALRRLNAISKLLDLNKFYSINITRWGSVTLQGNFDKEVVKWAIHNRFVVKVNDDMGYISFVRGKFEINLL' A
#
# COMPACT_ATOMS: atom_id res chain seq x y z
N MET A 1 -25.57 -2.14 4.91
CA MET A 1 -25.41 -0.70 4.68
C MET A 1 -23.94 -0.34 4.77
N GLU A 2 -23.40 0.27 3.73
CA GLU A 2 -22.06 0.85 3.72
C GLU A 2 -22.04 2.03 4.69
N THR A 3 -20.96 2.19 5.47
CA THR A 3 -20.76 3.46 6.19
C THR A 3 -19.79 4.31 5.37
N PRO A 4 -20.24 5.43 4.77
CA PRO A 4 -19.39 6.37 4.01
C PRO A 4 -18.11 6.80 4.76
N GLN A 5 -18.11 6.65 6.08
CA GLN A 5 -17.02 6.94 6.98
C GLN A 5 -15.76 6.08 6.74
N ASN A 6 -15.89 4.79 6.43
CA ASN A 6 -14.73 3.90 6.22
C ASN A 6 -13.98 4.23 4.92
N GLN A 7 -14.72 4.56 3.87
CA GLN A 7 -14.15 4.97 2.58
C GLN A 7 -13.47 6.34 2.69
N LYS A 8 -14.10 7.29 3.40
CA LYS A 8 -13.49 8.60 3.70
C LYS A 8 -12.17 8.48 4.46
N GLN A 9 -12.07 7.56 5.43
CA GLN A 9 -10.83 7.29 6.14
C GLN A 9 -9.74 6.67 5.24
N ALA A 10 -10.11 5.79 4.32
CA ALA A 10 -9.16 5.21 3.38
C ALA A 10 -8.61 6.25 2.39
N LEU A 11 -9.46 7.14 1.88
CA LEU A 11 -9.03 8.26 1.03
C LEU A 11 -8.07 9.19 1.79
N ARG A 12 -8.30 9.44 3.08
CA ARG A 12 -7.36 10.19 3.93
C ARG A 12 -6.01 9.50 4.06
N ARG A 13 -6.00 8.17 4.23
CA ARG A 13 -4.75 7.37 4.26
C ARG A 13 -4.01 7.45 2.93
N LEU A 14 -4.73 7.28 1.81
CA LEU A 14 -4.15 7.39 0.47
C LEU A 14 -3.53 8.79 0.23
N ASN A 15 -4.25 9.85 0.59
CA ASN A 15 -3.76 11.23 0.45
C ASN A 15 -2.60 11.57 1.39
N ALA A 16 -2.48 10.89 2.53
CA ALA A 16 -1.31 11.04 3.39
C ALA A 16 -0.08 10.39 2.74
N ILE A 17 -0.25 9.26 2.08
CA ILE A 17 0.85 8.51 1.47
C ILE A 17 1.27 9.09 0.12
N SER A 18 0.35 9.68 -0.64
CA SER A 18 0.69 10.39 -1.89
C SER A 18 1.68 11.54 -1.70
N LYS A 19 1.81 12.07 -0.47
CA LYS A 19 2.79 13.11 -0.11
C LYS A 19 4.18 12.55 0.18
N LEU A 20 4.27 11.25 0.45
CA LEU A 20 5.49 10.57 0.87
C LEU A 20 6.05 9.64 -0.22
N LEU A 21 5.18 9.21 -1.12
CA LEU A 21 5.43 8.19 -2.11
C LEU A 21 4.80 8.63 -3.44
N ASP A 22 5.58 8.60 -4.52
CA ASP A 22 5.05 8.86 -5.85
C ASP A 22 4.10 7.74 -6.27
N LEU A 23 2.80 8.07 -6.35
CA LEU A 23 1.76 7.12 -6.69
C LEU A 23 1.85 6.63 -8.14
N ASN A 24 2.55 7.35 -9.03
CA ASN A 24 2.73 6.94 -10.43
C ASN A 24 3.61 5.69 -10.59
N LYS A 25 4.33 5.30 -9.53
CA LYS A 25 5.10 4.06 -9.48
C LYS A 25 4.23 2.80 -9.40
N PHE A 26 2.94 2.97 -9.10
CA PHE A 26 2.00 1.86 -8.92
C PHE A 26 1.03 1.83 -10.09
N TYR A 27 0.99 0.69 -10.79
CA TYR A 27 0.03 0.49 -11.87
C TYR A 27 -1.39 0.20 -11.35
N SER A 28 -1.55 -0.07 -10.05
CA SER A 28 -2.84 -0.36 -9.43
C SER A 28 -2.90 0.15 -7.99
N ILE A 29 -3.99 0.86 -7.67
CA ILE A 29 -4.29 1.42 -6.36
C ILE A 29 -5.72 1.04 -6.01
N ASN A 30 -5.90 0.25 -4.96
CA ASN A 30 -7.19 -0.27 -4.55
C ASN A 30 -7.55 0.21 -3.13
N ILE A 31 -8.80 0.62 -2.96
CA ILE A 31 -9.39 0.88 -1.64
C ILE A 31 -10.44 -0.20 -1.38
N THR A 32 -10.21 -1.01 -0.35
CA THR A 32 -11.16 -2.07 0.01
C THR A 32 -12.33 -1.52 0.82
N ARG A 33 -13.44 -2.27 0.83
CA ARG A 33 -14.64 -1.96 1.63
C ARG A 33 -14.35 -1.78 3.12
N TRP A 34 -13.28 -2.38 3.64
CA TRP A 34 -12.87 -2.29 5.05
C TRP A 34 -12.01 -1.06 5.36
N GLY A 35 -11.83 -0.19 4.37
CA GLY A 35 -11.03 1.02 4.44
C GLY A 35 -9.53 0.75 4.40
N SER A 36 -9.12 -0.39 3.84
CA SER A 36 -7.72 -0.69 3.53
C SER A 36 -7.32 -0.08 2.20
N VAL A 37 -6.05 0.27 2.08
CA VAL A 37 -5.45 0.78 0.85
C VAL A 37 -4.36 -0.19 0.44
N THR A 38 -4.44 -0.67 -0.79
CA THR A 38 -3.46 -1.60 -1.37
C THR A 38 -2.87 -0.95 -2.61
N LEU A 39 -1.53 -0.86 -2.65
CA LEU A 39 -0.78 -0.42 -3.82
C LEU A 39 -0.11 -1.63 -4.48
N GLN A 40 -0.10 -1.66 -5.81
CA GLN A 40 0.59 -2.69 -6.58
C GLN A 40 1.46 -2.03 -7.65
N GLY A 41 2.73 -2.43 -7.70
CA GLY A 41 3.74 -1.86 -8.58
C GLY A 41 4.84 -2.85 -8.91
N ASN A 42 5.75 -2.44 -9.79
CA ASN A 42 6.98 -3.19 -10.04
C ASN A 42 7.97 -2.98 -8.90
N PHE A 43 8.93 -3.88 -8.77
CA PHE A 43 10.03 -3.75 -7.82
C PHE A 43 10.75 -2.41 -7.98
N ASP A 44 10.73 -1.63 -6.92
CA ASP A 44 11.42 -0.35 -6.83
C ASP A 44 12.17 -0.29 -5.49
N LYS A 45 13.50 -0.22 -5.58
CA LYS A 45 14.39 -0.19 -4.43
C LYS A 45 14.10 0.97 -3.47
N GLU A 46 13.67 2.12 -3.98
CA GLU A 46 13.36 3.28 -3.15
C GLU A 46 12.05 3.08 -2.40
N VAL A 47 11.05 2.44 -3.01
CA VAL A 47 9.80 2.05 -2.32
C VAL A 47 10.10 1.05 -1.20
N VAL A 48 10.96 0.07 -1.45
CA VAL A 48 11.40 -0.92 -0.44
C VAL A 48 12.10 -0.23 0.74
N LYS A 49 13.11 0.61 0.46
CA LYS A 49 13.83 1.36 1.52
C LYS A 49 12.88 2.23 2.32
N TRP A 50 11.97 2.94 1.64
CA TRP A 50 10.97 3.78 2.29
C TRP A 50 10.06 2.96 3.21
N ALA A 51 9.58 1.80 2.76
CA ALA A 51 8.70 0.94 3.53
C ALA A 51 9.41 0.38 4.78
N ILE A 52 10.66 -0.06 4.65
CA ILE A 52 11.48 -0.53 5.77
C ILE A 52 11.72 0.61 6.78
N HIS A 53 12.12 1.80 6.30
CA HIS A 53 12.32 2.98 7.16
C HIS A 53 11.04 3.34 7.94
N ASN A 54 9.88 3.18 7.30
CA ASN A 54 8.57 3.42 7.90
C ASN A 54 7.98 2.22 8.67
N ARG A 55 8.83 1.23 9.03
CA ARG A 55 8.48 0.08 9.88
C ARG A 55 7.28 -0.74 9.36
N PHE A 56 7.20 -0.90 8.04
CA PHE A 56 6.29 -1.88 7.45
C PHE A 56 6.75 -3.29 7.78
N VAL A 57 5.80 -4.20 8.00
CA VAL A 57 6.06 -5.63 8.10
C VAL A 57 6.29 -6.15 6.69
N VAL A 58 7.45 -6.76 6.46
CA VAL A 58 7.82 -7.37 5.19
C VAL A 58 7.29 -8.79 5.15
N LYS A 59 6.62 -9.17 4.06
CA LYS A 59 6.24 -10.54 3.76
C LYS A 59 6.72 -10.86 2.35
N VAL A 60 7.53 -11.90 2.22
CA VAL A 60 7.96 -12.39 0.91
C VAL A 60 7.06 -13.56 0.55
N ASN A 61 6.49 -13.52 -0.66
CA ASN A 61 5.76 -14.65 -1.22
C ASN A 61 6.61 -15.24 -2.35
N ASP A 62 7.41 -16.25 -2.00
CA ASP A 62 8.34 -16.89 -2.93
C ASP A 62 7.61 -17.64 -4.06
N ASP A 63 6.42 -18.18 -3.78
CA ASP A 63 5.64 -18.94 -4.76
C ASP A 63 5.05 -18.04 -5.86
N MET A 64 4.68 -16.82 -5.51
CA MET A 64 4.09 -15.85 -6.43
C MET A 64 5.07 -14.77 -6.91
N GLY A 65 6.33 -14.80 -6.43
CA GLY A 65 7.39 -13.92 -6.88
C GLY A 65 7.18 -12.44 -6.56
N TYR A 66 6.62 -12.11 -5.39
CA TYR A 66 6.43 -10.71 -5.00
C TYR A 66 6.76 -10.46 -3.52
N ILE A 67 7.04 -9.19 -3.21
CA ILE A 67 7.27 -8.70 -1.85
C ILE A 67 6.11 -7.82 -1.42
N SER A 68 5.51 -8.12 -0.28
CA SER A 68 4.48 -7.30 0.37
C SER A 68 5.04 -6.54 1.56
N PHE A 69 4.64 -5.27 1.67
CA PHE A 69 4.88 -4.42 2.83
C PHE A 69 3.54 -4.05 3.45
N VAL A 70 3.30 -4.46 4.70
CA VAL A 70 2.03 -4.25 5.40
C VAL A 70 2.22 -3.38 6.64
N ARG A 71 1.38 -2.35 6.79
CA ARG A 71 1.29 -1.53 8.00
C ARG A 71 -0.16 -1.16 8.30
N GLY A 72 -0.76 -1.87 9.26
CA GLY A 72 -2.16 -1.69 9.63
C GLY A 72 -3.09 -1.96 8.44
N LYS A 73 -3.83 -0.94 8.01
CA LYS A 73 -4.74 -1.02 6.85
C LYS A 73 -4.09 -0.59 5.53
N PHE A 74 -2.77 -0.57 5.46
CA PHE A 74 -2.02 -0.21 4.26
C PHE A 74 -1.14 -1.37 3.82
N GLU A 75 -1.14 -1.65 2.52
CA GLU A 75 -0.37 -2.72 1.91
C GLU A 75 0.24 -2.27 0.59
N ILE A 76 1.50 -2.62 0.35
CA ILE A 76 2.21 -2.40 -0.90
C ILE A 76 2.69 -3.75 -1.39
N ASN A 77 2.34 -4.13 -2.61
CA ASN A 77 2.84 -5.34 -3.25
C ASN A 77 3.73 -4.95 -4.42
N LEU A 78 4.96 -5.46 -4.44
CA LEU A 78 5.94 -5.21 -5.48
C LEU A 78 6.31 -6.53 -6.14
N LEU A 79 6.08 -6.65 -7.46
CA LEU A 79 6.56 -7.77 -8.28
C LEU A 79 8.00 -7.54 -8.74
#